data_AF-A0AAD5YRH5-F1
#
_entry.id   AF-A0AAD5YRH5-F1
#
_cell.length_a   1.000
_cell.length_b   1.000
_cell.length_c   1.000
_cell.angle_alpha   90.00
_cell.angle_beta   90.00
_cell.angle_gamma   90.00
#
_symmetry.space_group_name_H-M   'P 1'
#
loop_
_entity.id
_entity.type
_entity.pdbx_description
1 polymer ?
#
loop_
_entity_poly.entity_id
_entity_poly.type
_entity_poly.pdbx_seq_one_letter_code
_entity_poly.pdbx_strand_id
1 'polypeptide(L)'
;MPCSSNKTKCFVWAGHRKIHVHGIFVDEMGLTDEPELVIMMKTKIQEYVETYLNVDEHFSHQDPSDIVEIEEKLIQTFPDIFKDRDIPKPQRRRRMARAMEYVRRHLQRLRDEHKSSYENDSNDDDNTDSAPGSGNKYEVRPPQQIASLARSSLGESANTIRILEAPSQHVVTKHGSAQTLTPQSMPSLLNVVASPSSPYPSQIDNDYQPDEVRAFLQSCEPPMGHLLQTFLAFGCRNRLFLEAVAESDQEEIEGFIRKVLEQSASCRESSSVPEIELECRLEVTRMKRIINYLNHLTYFNTIDTP
;
A
#
# COMPACT_ATOMS: atom_id res chain seq x y z
N MET A 1 40.36 -36.30 -21.29
CA MET A 1 40.10 -36.73 -19.90
C MET A 1 41.43 -36.81 -19.16
N PRO A 2 41.57 -36.45 -17.87
CA PRO A 2 40.59 -35.91 -16.91
C PRO A 2 41.05 -34.67 -16.11
N CYS A 3 40.08 -34.03 -15.40
CA CYS A 3 40.15 -33.40 -14.05
C CYS A 3 41.16 -32.25 -13.78
N SER A 4 40.91 -31.21 -12.98
CA SER A 4 39.85 -30.88 -12.01
C SER A 4 40.18 -29.51 -11.37
N SER A 5 39.16 -28.67 -11.20
CA SER A 5 38.86 -27.82 -10.01
C SER A 5 39.89 -26.76 -9.57
N ASN A 6 39.54 -25.47 -9.48
CA ASN A 6 38.93 -24.76 -8.32
C ASN A 6 39.40 -23.28 -8.45
N LYS A 7 38.74 -22.20 -8.03
CA LYS A 7 37.58 -21.92 -7.18
C LYS A 7 37.09 -20.50 -7.51
N THR A 8 35.78 -20.36 -7.51
CA THR A 8 34.97 -19.15 -7.60
C THR A 8 35.36 -18.13 -6.52
N LYS A 9 35.53 -16.86 -6.90
CA LYS A 9 35.65 -15.73 -5.96
C LYS A 9 34.27 -15.41 -5.40
N CYS A 10 34.14 -15.48 -4.08
CA CYS A 10 32.97 -15.03 -3.34
C CYS A 10 32.75 -13.53 -3.52
N PHE A 11 31.55 -13.14 -3.95
CA PHE A 11 31.07 -11.78 -3.81
C PHE A 11 30.68 -11.53 -2.35
N VAL A 12 31.24 -10.45 -1.80
CA VAL A 12 30.94 -9.92 -0.47
C VAL A 12 29.51 -9.39 -0.48
N TRP A 13 28.67 -9.94 0.40
CA TRP A 13 27.28 -9.51 0.62
C TRP A 13 27.24 -8.14 1.32
N ALA A 14 26.59 -7.17 0.69
CA ALA A 14 26.13 -5.94 1.31
C ALA A 14 24.60 -5.92 1.35
N GLY A 15 24.01 -5.72 2.53
CA GLY A 15 22.66 -5.17 2.70
C GLY A 15 21.47 -6.15 2.75
N HIS A 16 21.29 -6.87 3.86
CA HIS A 16 20.04 -7.58 4.21
C HIS A 16 18.91 -6.61 4.61
N ARG A 17 18.34 -5.84 3.67
CA ARG A 17 17.07 -5.09 3.88
C ARG A 17 16.17 -5.09 2.65
N LYS A 18 16.08 -6.23 1.93
CA LYS A 18 15.23 -6.36 0.74
C LYS A 18 14.20 -7.51 0.79
N ILE A 19 14.10 -8.27 1.88
CA ILE A 19 13.46 -9.60 1.82
C ILE A 19 11.99 -9.65 2.31
N HIS A 20 11.51 -8.76 3.19
CA HIS A 20 10.19 -8.98 3.82
C HIS A 20 8.97 -8.55 2.99
N VAL A 21 9.03 -7.46 2.22
CA VAL A 21 7.87 -7.02 1.40
C VAL A 21 7.61 -7.98 0.23
N HIS A 22 8.60 -8.81 -0.14
CA HIS A 22 8.39 -9.85 -1.15
C HIS A 22 7.55 -11.02 -0.62
N GLY A 23 7.67 -11.39 0.66
CA GLY A 23 6.98 -12.55 1.23
C GLY A 23 5.46 -12.41 1.21
N ILE A 24 4.94 -11.30 1.73
CA ILE A 24 3.49 -11.09 1.90
C ILE A 24 2.76 -11.17 0.56
N PHE A 25 3.29 -10.53 -0.48
CA PHE A 25 2.69 -10.59 -1.82
C PHE A 25 2.72 -12.00 -2.41
N VAL A 26 3.77 -12.77 -2.13
CA VAL A 26 3.92 -14.15 -2.66
C VAL A 26 2.95 -15.10 -1.96
N ASP A 27 2.87 -15.03 -0.64
CA ASP A 27 2.04 -15.91 0.19
C ASP A 27 0.56 -15.71 -0.10
N GLU A 28 0.12 -14.45 -0.20
CA GLU A 28 -1.28 -14.13 -0.45
C GLU A 28 -1.73 -14.39 -1.88
N MET A 29 -0.79 -14.31 -2.83
CA MET A 29 -1.02 -14.75 -4.21
C MET A 29 -1.00 -16.28 -4.34
N GLY A 30 -0.55 -17.01 -3.30
CA GLY A 30 -0.40 -18.46 -3.32
C GLY A 30 0.64 -18.92 -4.33
N LEU A 31 1.70 -18.14 -4.50
CA LEU A 31 2.78 -18.37 -5.47
C LEU A 31 4.11 -18.72 -4.77
N THR A 32 4.03 -19.32 -3.58
CA THR A 32 5.19 -19.65 -2.73
C THR A 32 6.23 -20.50 -3.45
N ASP A 33 5.78 -21.37 -4.34
CA ASP A 33 6.63 -22.32 -5.07
C ASP A 33 7.01 -21.84 -6.48
N GLU A 34 6.55 -20.65 -6.89
CA GLU A 34 6.70 -20.13 -8.26
C GLU A 34 7.28 -18.70 -8.29
N PRO A 35 8.53 -18.49 -7.84
CA PRO A 35 9.14 -17.16 -7.75
C PRO A 35 9.27 -16.46 -9.11
N GLU A 36 9.45 -17.23 -10.19
CA GLU A 36 9.53 -16.69 -11.55
C GLU A 36 8.20 -16.06 -11.99
N LEU A 37 7.07 -16.69 -11.63
CA LEU A 37 5.74 -16.18 -11.94
C LEU A 37 5.46 -14.88 -11.19
N VAL A 38 5.93 -14.77 -9.95
CA VAL A 38 5.84 -13.54 -9.14
C VAL A 38 6.60 -12.39 -9.79
N ILE A 39 7.84 -12.64 -10.24
CA ILE A 39 8.66 -11.63 -10.92
C ILE A 39 7.97 -11.19 -12.20
N MET A 40 7.52 -12.15 -13.04
CA MET A 40 6.81 -11.86 -14.29
C MET A 40 5.54 -11.05 -14.05
N MET A 41 4.75 -11.39 -13.03
CA MET A 41 3.53 -10.65 -12.68
C MET A 41 3.83 -9.23 -12.23
N LYS A 42 4.87 -9.03 -11.39
CA LYS A 42 5.28 -7.67 -11.00
C LYS A 42 5.72 -6.85 -12.19
N THR A 43 6.53 -7.41 -13.09
CA THR A 43 6.97 -6.75 -14.32
C THR A 43 5.78 -6.37 -15.20
N LYS A 44 4.80 -7.26 -15.37
CA LYS A 44 3.59 -6.96 -16.15
C LYS A 44 2.71 -5.90 -15.51
N ILE A 45 2.56 -5.91 -14.19
CA ILE A 45 1.86 -4.82 -13.49
C ILE A 45 2.55 -3.47 -13.71
N GLN A 46 3.89 -3.44 -13.66
CA GLN A 46 4.67 -2.21 -13.92
C GLN A 46 4.40 -1.68 -15.33
N GLU A 47 4.52 -2.54 -16.34
CA GLU A 47 4.23 -2.22 -17.74
C GLU A 47 2.80 -1.68 -17.91
N TYR A 48 1.81 -2.28 -17.26
CA TYR A 48 0.43 -1.82 -17.35
C TYR A 48 0.20 -0.47 -16.64
N VAL A 49 0.81 -0.25 -15.47
CA VAL A 49 0.72 1.05 -14.78
C VAL A 49 1.29 2.15 -15.67
N GLU A 50 2.47 1.95 -16.26
CA GLU A 50 3.11 2.94 -17.13
C GLU A 50 2.35 3.16 -18.45
N THR A 51 1.62 2.15 -18.94
CA THR A 51 0.89 2.23 -20.21
C THR A 51 -0.48 2.89 -20.05
N TYR A 52 -1.21 2.55 -18.99
CA TYR A 52 -2.63 2.91 -18.85
C TYR A 52 -2.90 4.01 -17.83
N LEU A 53 -2.01 4.26 -16.85
CA LEU A 53 -2.27 5.25 -15.79
C LEU A 53 -1.43 6.51 -15.97
N ASN A 54 -2.02 7.65 -15.61
CA ASN A 54 -1.31 8.92 -15.57
C ASN A 54 -0.47 9.02 -14.28
N VAL A 55 0.86 9.04 -14.40
CA VAL A 55 1.80 9.07 -13.27
C VAL A 55 1.65 10.35 -12.42
N ASP A 56 1.23 11.46 -13.02
CA ASP A 56 1.09 12.74 -12.31
C ASP A 56 -0.17 12.80 -11.43
N GLU A 57 -1.11 11.89 -11.64
CA GLU A 57 -2.39 11.88 -10.94
C GLU A 57 -2.41 10.90 -9.76
N HIS A 58 -3.11 11.28 -8.70
CA HIS A 58 -3.37 10.36 -7.59
C HIS A 58 -4.25 9.19 -8.05
N PHE A 59 -4.06 7.99 -7.49
CA PHE A 59 -4.80 6.78 -7.90
C PHE A 59 -6.33 6.96 -7.86
N SER A 60 -6.85 7.75 -6.90
CA SER A 60 -8.28 8.05 -6.78
C SER A 60 -8.85 8.95 -7.87
N HIS A 61 -8.00 9.57 -8.69
CA HIS A 61 -8.40 10.46 -9.79
C HIS A 61 -8.22 9.82 -11.16
N GLN A 62 -7.62 8.63 -11.23
CA GLN A 62 -7.46 7.88 -12.48
C GLN A 62 -8.83 7.57 -13.10
N ASP A 63 -8.88 7.47 -14.43
CA ASP A 63 -10.09 7.07 -15.12
C ASP A 63 -10.47 5.63 -14.70
N PRO A 64 -11.70 5.41 -14.19
CA PRO A 64 -12.18 4.07 -13.89
C PRO A 64 -12.06 3.08 -15.05
N SER A 65 -12.12 3.53 -16.33
CA SER A 65 -11.95 2.63 -17.47
C SER A 65 -10.53 2.06 -17.56
N ASP A 66 -9.50 2.85 -17.24
CA ASP A 66 -8.11 2.40 -17.30
C ASP A 66 -7.82 1.38 -16.20
N ILE A 67 -8.41 1.58 -15.01
CA ILE A 67 -8.33 0.61 -13.91
C ILE A 67 -8.95 -0.72 -14.32
N VAL A 68 -10.12 -0.69 -14.96
CA VAL A 68 -10.80 -1.92 -15.45
C VAL A 68 -9.97 -2.59 -16.55
N GLU A 69 -9.37 -1.83 -17.47
CA GLU A 69 -8.49 -2.38 -18.50
C GLU A 69 -7.28 -3.12 -17.90
N ILE A 70 -6.66 -2.56 -16.84
CA ILE A 70 -5.57 -3.24 -16.11
C ILE A 70 -6.06 -4.56 -15.49
N GLU A 71 -7.22 -4.56 -14.84
CA GLU A 71 -7.81 -5.78 -14.27
C GLU A 71 -8.04 -6.85 -15.36
N GLU A 72 -8.60 -6.46 -16.51
CA GLU A 72 -8.82 -7.36 -17.64
C GLU A 72 -7.51 -7.92 -18.20
N LYS A 73 -6.47 -7.10 -18.35
CA LYS A 73 -5.13 -7.52 -18.82
C LYS A 73 -4.46 -8.47 -17.85
N LEU A 74 -4.59 -8.24 -16.54
CA LEU A 74 -4.07 -9.15 -15.52
C LEU A 74 -4.79 -10.50 -15.58
N ILE A 75 -6.11 -10.49 -15.69
CA ILE A 75 -6.93 -11.69 -15.86
C ILE A 75 -6.57 -12.45 -17.14
N GLN A 76 -6.27 -11.74 -18.24
CA GLN A 76 -5.90 -12.33 -19.51
C GLN A 76 -4.52 -12.97 -19.47
N THR A 77 -3.57 -12.33 -18.79
CA THR A 77 -2.16 -12.74 -18.74
C THR A 77 -1.92 -13.82 -17.70
N PHE A 78 -2.68 -13.82 -16.61
CA PHE A 78 -2.56 -14.78 -15.50
C PHE A 78 -3.90 -15.47 -15.20
N PRO A 79 -4.47 -16.21 -16.17
CA PRO A 79 -5.76 -16.86 -16.00
C PRO A 79 -5.75 -17.89 -14.85
N ASP A 80 -4.64 -18.59 -14.64
CA ASP A 80 -4.53 -19.60 -13.59
C ASP A 80 -4.55 -18.99 -12.18
N ILE A 81 -4.16 -17.71 -12.05
CA ILE A 81 -4.19 -17.00 -10.77
C ILE A 81 -5.58 -16.44 -10.47
N PHE A 82 -6.25 -15.89 -11.49
CA PHE A 82 -7.45 -15.07 -11.33
C PHE A 82 -8.76 -15.70 -11.83
N LYS A 83 -8.70 -16.73 -12.67
CA LYS A 83 -9.85 -17.43 -13.28
C LYS A 83 -9.94 -18.91 -12.93
N ASP A 84 -8.93 -19.48 -12.26
CA ASP A 84 -8.94 -20.88 -11.86
C ASP A 84 -10.21 -21.21 -11.05
N ARG A 85 -10.98 -22.18 -11.55
CA ARG A 85 -12.26 -22.58 -10.98
C ARG A 85 -12.11 -23.36 -9.69
N ASP A 86 -10.96 -23.98 -9.47
CA ASP A 86 -10.66 -24.78 -8.29
C ASP A 86 -10.41 -23.90 -7.06
N ILE A 87 -10.06 -22.63 -7.27
CA ILE A 87 -9.87 -21.64 -6.22
C ILE A 87 -11.23 -21.06 -5.79
N PRO A 88 -11.55 -20.98 -4.49
CA PRO A 88 -12.75 -20.31 -4.01
C PRO A 88 -12.87 -18.86 -4.50
N LYS A 89 -14.07 -18.42 -4.89
CA LYS A 89 -14.35 -17.04 -5.35
C LYS A 89 -13.82 -15.95 -4.39
N PRO A 90 -13.95 -16.08 -3.05
CA PRO A 90 -13.40 -15.09 -2.13
C PRO A 90 -11.88 -14.99 -2.22
N GLN A 91 -11.17 -16.10 -2.42
CA GLN A 91 -9.72 -16.12 -2.54
C GLN A 91 -9.26 -15.49 -3.85
N ARG A 92 -9.93 -15.76 -4.99
CA ARG A 92 -9.66 -15.07 -6.26
C ARG A 92 -9.82 -13.55 -6.14
N ARG A 93 -10.87 -13.09 -5.44
CA ARG A 93 -11.08 -11.66 -5.17
C ARG A 93 -9.97 -11.07 -4.32
N ARG A 94 -9.50 -11.79 -3.28
CA ARG A 94 -8.35 -11.35 -2.47
C ARG A 94 -7.09 -11.23 -3.32
N ARG A 95 -6.78 -12.21 -4.17
CA ARG A 95 -5.64 -12.16 -5.09
C ARG A 95 -5.71 -10.96 -6.02
N MET A 96 -6.87 -10.70 -6.64
CA MET A 96 -7.06 -9.52 -7.48
C MET A 96 -6.86 -8.22 -6.67
N ALA A 97 -7.46 -8.13 -5.48
CA ALA A 97 -7.30 -6.96 -4.62
C ALA A 97 -5.83 -6.70 -4.25
N ARG A 98 -5.03 -7.75 -4.02
CA ARG A 98 -3.58 -7.63 -3.76
C ARG A 98 -2.79 -7.22 -5.00
N ALA A 99 -3.12 -7.73 -6.18
CA ALA A 99 -2.54 -7.25 -7.43
C ALA A 99 -2.82 -5.75 -7.63
N MET A 100 -4.07 -5.31 -7.41
CA MET A 100 -4.45 -3.90 -7.51
C MET A 100 -3.82 -3.03 -6.42
N GLU A 101 -3.56 -3.56 -5.24
CA GLU A 101 -2.79 -2.85 -4.22
C GLU A 101 -1.33 -2.63 -4.67
N TYR A 102 -0.74 -3.60 -5.36
CA TYR A 102 0.59 -3.44 -5.95
C TYR A 102 0.60 -2.38 -7.07
N VAL A 103 -0.45 -2.34 -7.92
CA VAL A 103 -0.68 -1.27 -8.91
C VAL A 103 -0.63 0.10 -8.21
N ARG A 104 -1.43 0.30 -7.14
CA ARG A 104 -1.46 1.57 -6.38
C ARG A 104 -0.11 1.98 -5.84
N ARG A 105 0.58 1.05 -5.16
CA ARG A 105 1.90 1.29 -4.57
C ARG A 105 2.95 1.59 -5.62
N HIS A 106 2.86 0.99 -6.80
CA HIS A 106 3.80 1.27 -7.88
C HIS A 106 3.57 2.65 -8.49
N LEU A 107 2.32 3.02 -8.79
CA LEU A 107 1.97 4.36 -9.26
C LEU A 107 2.42 5.44 -8.28
N GLN A 108 2.18 5.20 -6.98
CA GLN A 108 2.64 6.10 -5.91
C GLN A 108 4.15 6.33 -5.94
N ARG A 109 4.95 5.27 -6.11
CA ARG A 109 6.41 5.37 -6.22
C ARG A 109 6.85 6.16 -7.46
N LEU A 110 6.27 5.90 -8.62
CA LEU A 110 6.58 6.64 -9.85
C LEU A 110 6.30 8.14 -9.68
N ARG A 111 5.20 8.48 -9.01
CA ARG A 111 4.86 9.88 -8.72
C ARG A 111 5.87 10.54 -7.79
N ASP A 112 6.29 9.85 -6.74
CA ASP A 112 7.28 10.38 -5.79
C ASP A 112 8.65 10.57 -6.46
N GLU A 113 9.04 9.64 -7.35
CA GLU A 113 10.24 9.76 -8.19
C GLU A 113 10.13 10.96 -9.14
N HIS A 114 8.99 11.14 -9.83
CA HIS A 114 8.76 12.28 -10.72
C HIS A 114 8.85 13.61 -9.97
N LYS A 115 8.21 13.71 -8.80
CA LYS A 115 8.26 14.90 -7.95
C LYS A 115 9.69 15.24 -7.50
N SER A 116 10.47 14.23 -7.12
CA SER A 116 11.86 14.42 -6.68
C SER A 116 12.78 14.97 -7.79
N SER A 117 12.45 14.72 -9.06
CA SER A 117 13.24 15.22 -10.19
C SER A 117 13.12 16.74 -10.37
N TYR A 118 11.98 17.35 -10.01
CA TYR A 118 11.78 18.80 -10.17
C TYR A 118 12.37 19.63 -9.03
N GLU A 119 12.38 19.09 -7.80
CA GLU A 119 12.87 19.81 -6.62
C GLU A 119 14.40 19.97 -6.62
N ASN A 120 15.13 19.09 -7.30
CA ASN A 120 16.60 19.15 -7.35
C ASN A 120 17.15 20.21 -8.32
N ASP A 121 16.39 20.65 -9.33
CA ASP A 121 16.85 21.62 -10.33
C ASP A 121 16.65 23.10 -9.92
N SER A 122 15.96 23.38 -8.80
CA SER A 122 15.58 24.75 -8.41
C SER A 122 16.47 25.40 -7.34
N ASN A 123 17.61 24.82 -6.96
CA ASN A 123 18.43 25.31 -5.83
C ASN A 123 19.77 25.98 -6.19
N ASP A 124 20.07 26.24 -7.47
CA ASP A 124 21.39 26.77 -7.85
C ASP A 124 21.47 28.30 -8.08
N ASP A 125 20.38 29.05 -7.97
CA ASP A 125 20.39 30.50 -8.25
C ASP A 125 19.82 31.35 -7.09
N ASP A 126 20.49 31.41 -5.94
CA ASP A 126 20.63 32.69 -5.21
C ASP A 126 21.73 32.67 -4.14
N ASN A 127 22.98 32.50 -4.58
CA ASN A 127 24.11 33.01 -3.79
C ASN A 127 24.73 34.20 -4.52
N THR A 128 23.87 35.17 -4.87
CA THR A 128 24.31 36.48 -5.33
C THR A 128 24.65 37.33 -4.11
N ASP A 129 25.91 37.19 -3.72
CA ASP A 129 26.63 38.02 -2.77
C ASP A 129 26.39 39.52 -3.06
N SER A 130 25.48 40.16 -2.32
CA SER A 130 25.25 41.60 -2.42
C SER A 130 24.61 42.18 -1.16
N ALA A 131 25.46 42.53 -0.20
CA ALA A 131 25.35 43.81 0.51
C ALA A 131 26.71 44.16 1.15
N PRO A 132 27.07 45.46 1.34
CA PRO A 132 26.12 46.56 1.44
C PRO A 132 26.49 47.86 0.70
N GLY A 133 25.46 48.54 0.20
CA GLY A 133 25.43 50.00 0.19
C GLY A 133 25.90 50.67 -1.09
N SER A 134 24.97 51.31 -1.79
CA SER A 134 24.90 52.77 -1.89
C SER A 134 23.78 53.12 -2.84
N GLY A 135 22.92 54.03 -2.42
CA GLY A 135 21.66 54.33 -3.08
C GLY A 135 21.82 54.86 -4.50
N ASN A 136 20.74 54.74 -5.27
CA ASN A 136 20.23 55.86 -6.05
C ASN A 136 18.76 55.63 -6.45
N LYS A 137 17.97 56.69 -6.25
CA LYS A 137 16.57 56.86 -6.63
C LYS A 137 16.47 57.26 -8.11
N TYR A 138 15.87 56.44 -8.98
CA TYR A 138 15.12 56.85 -10.19
C TYR A 138 14.19 55.68 -10.55
N GLU A 139 12.86 55.77 -10.49
CA GLU A 139 11.90 56.45 -11.38
C GLU A 139 11.47 55.61 -12.62
N VAL A 140 10.26 55.01 -12.49
CA VAL A 140 9.15 54.87 -13.46
C VAL A 140 9.42 54.29 -14.87
N ARG A 141 8.82 53.11 -15.16
CA ARG A 141 7.87 52.88 -16.30
C ARG A 141 7.22 51.47 -16.33
N PRO A 142 5.90 51.34 -16.57
CA PRO A 142 5.23 50.11 -17.04
C PRO A 142 4.82 50.23 -18.54
N PRO A 143 4.00 49.31 -19.11
CA PRO A 143 4.15 47.87 -19.33
C PRO A 143 4.10 47.53 -20.84
N GLN A 144 4.49 46.33 -21.30
CA GLN A 144 4.04 45.81 -22.59
C GLN A 144 3.67 44.32 -22.54
N GLN A 145 2.39 44.08 -22.85
CA GLN A 145 1.79 42.81 -23.20
C GLN A 145 2.30 42.37 -24.58
N ILE A 146 2.65 41.09 -24.73
CA ILE A 146 2.68 40.43 -26.04
C ILE A 146 1.67 39.28 -25.98
N ALA A 147 0.52 39.54 -26.59
CA ALA A 147 -0.35 38.51 -27.12
C ALA A 147 0.25 38.01 -28.45
N SER A 148 0.13 36.71 -28.75
CA SER A 148 -0.38 36.17 -30.03
C SER A 148 0.05 34.71 -30.32
N LEU A 149 -0.96 33.84 -30.45
CA LEU A 149 -1.26 32.95 -31.59
C LEU A 149 -0.31 31.79 -31.99
N ALA A 150 -0.82 30.55 -31.82
CA ALA A 150 -1.05 29.52 -32.86
C ALA A 150 -1.57 28.25 -32.13
N ARG A 151 -2.81 27.75 -32.21
CA ARG A 151 -3.65 27.24 -33.33
C ARG A 151 -2.89 26.39 -34.36
N SER A 152 -2.96 25.07 -34.20
CA SER A 152 -3.00 24.00 -35.22
C SER A 152 -3.10 22.66 -34.46
N SER A 153 -3.81 21.61 -34.86
CA SER A 153 -4.72 21.32 -35.95
C SER A 153 -5.29 19.93 -35.63
N LEU A 154 -6.58 19.72 -35.91
CA LEU A 154 -7.27 18.44 -35.91
C LEU A 154 -6.50 17.36 -36.67
N GLY A 155 -6.52 16.14 -36.13
CA GLY A 155 -6.18 14.90 -36.82
C GLY A 155 -7.20 13.82 -36.46
N GLU A 156 -8.43 13.98 -36.94
CA GLU A 156 -9.43 12.91 -36.97
C GLU A 156 -8.99 11.83 -37.96
N SER A 157 -8.79 10.59 -37.49
CA SER A 157 -8.72 9.42 -38.37
C SER A 157 -9.86 8.48 -38.03
N ALA A 158 -10.93 8.62 -38.81
CA ALA A 158 -12.06 7.71 -38.84
C ALA A 158 -11.68 6.44 -39.63
N ASN A 159 -11.42 5.33 -38.94
CA ASN A 159 -11.41 4.02 -39.57
C ASN A 159 -12.79 3.38 -39.47
N THR A 160 -13.55 3.55 -40.55
CA THR A 160 -14.78 2.82 -40.85
C THR A 160 -14.42 1.37 -41.22
N ILE A 161 -14.68 0.42 -40.31
CA ILE A 161 -14.71 -1.00 -40.68
C ILE A 161 -16.16 -1.38 -40.94
N ARG A 162 -16.44 -1.64 -42.23
CA ARG A 162 -17.63 -2.32 -42.73
C ARG A 162 -17.55 -3.80 -42.33
N ILE A 163 -18.52 -4.31 -41.58
CA ILE A 163 -18.78 -5.75 -41.50
C ILE A 163 -20.19 -6.01 -42.03
N LEU A 164 -20.21 -6.93 -43.00
CA LEU A 164 -21.33 -7.38 -43.79
C LEU A 164 -22.42 -8.05 -42.93
N GLU A 165 -23.65 -7.60 -43.16
CA GLU A 165 -24.88 -8.34 -42.87
C GLU A 165 -24.95 -9.65 -43.65
N ALA A 166 -25.41 -10.70 -42.99
CA ALA A 166 -26.15 -11.80 -43.62
C ALA A 166 -27.18 -12.38 -42.63
N PRO A 167 -28.29 -12.97 -43.13
CA PRO A 167 -29.56 -13.07 -42.41
C PRO A 167 -29.81 -14.48 -41.83
N SER A 168 -30.58 -14.56 -40.73
CA SER A 168 -31.25 -15.81 -40.34
C SER A 168 -32.51 -15.58 -39.51
N GLN A 169 -33.63 -15.58 -40.26
CA GLN A 169 -34.84 -16.38 -40.07
C GLN A 169 -35.29 -16.74 -38.64
N HIS A 170 -36.40 -16.10 -38.25
CA HIS A 170 -37.65 -16.74 -37.79
C HIS A 170 -37.58 -18.16 -37.21
N VAL A 171 -37.91 -18.30 -35.93
CA VAL A 171 -38.93 -19.27 -35.48
C VAL A 171 -39.82 -18.62 -34.42
N VAL A 172 -41.09 -18.54 -34.77
CA VAL A 172 -42.23 -18.23 -33.91
C VAL A 172 -42.59 -19.51 -33.14
N THR A 173 -42.83 -19.42 -31.84
CA THR A 173 -43.85 -20.29 -31.21
C THR A 173 -44.51 -19.59 -30.04
N LYS A 174 -45.84 -19.51 -30.15
CA LYS A 174 -46.82 -18.94 -29.23
C LYS A 174 -47.17 -19.93 -28.11
N HIS A 175 -47.92 -19.37 -27.14
CA HIS A 175 -48.76 -19.97 -26.10
C HIS A 175 -48.02 -20.17 -24.77
N GLY A 176 -48.46 -19.65 -23.62
CA GLY A 176 -49.74 -19.03 -23.25
C GLY A 176 -50.20 -19.62 -21.93
N SER A 177 -50.32 -18.81 -20.87
CA SER A 177 -51.36 -18.97 -19.85
C SER A 177 -51.26 -17.88 -18.78
N ALA A 178 -52.38 -17.20 -18.60
CA ALA A 178 -52.67 -16.27 -17.53
C ALA A 178 -53.32 -17.02 -16.37
N GLN A 179 -52.95 -16.71 -15.13
CA GLN A 179 -53.80 -16.76 -13.91
C GLN A 179 -53.29 -15.66 -12.96
N THR A 180 -54.04 -14.58 -12.73
CA THR A 180 -55.15 -14.39 -11.75
C THR A 180 -54.67 -14.12 -10.32
N LEU A 181 -54.64 -12.82 -9.99
CA LEU A 181 -55.08 -12.13 -8.77
C LEU A 181 -55.11 -12.89 -7.43
N THR A 182 -54.30 -12.42 -6.47
CA THR A 182 -54.74 -12.18 -5.07
C THR A 182 -53.99 -10.97 -4.48
N PRO A 183 -54.67 -10.04 -3.77
CA PRO A 183 -54.02 -9.04 -2.94
C PRO A 183 -54.01 -9.54 -1.49
N GLN A 184 -52.84 -9.88 -0.94
CA GLN A 184 -52.70 -10.07 0.51
C GLN A 184 -51.96 -8.90 1.14
N SER A 185 -52.73 -8.27 2.04
CA SER A 185 -52.38 -7.30 3.05
C SER A 185 -51.10 -7.65 3.80
N MET A 186 -50.13 -6.73 3.81
CA MET A 186 -48.97 -6.77 4.70
C MET A 186 -49.30 -6.03 6.01
N PRO A 187 -49.04 -6.61 7.19
CA PRO A 187 -49.03 -5.85 8.44
C PRO A 187 -47.75 -5.01 8.53
N SER A 188 -47.92 -3.74 8.86
CA SER A 188 -46.83 -2.83 9.22
C SER A 188 -46.10 -3.34 10.46
N LEU A 189 -44.83 -3.71 10.29
CA LEU A 189 -43.86 -3.72 11.38
C LEU A 189 -42.70 -2.81 10.99
N LEU A 190 -42.38 -1.94 11.94
CA LEU A 190 -41.39 -0.88 11.87
C LEU A 190 -40.02 -1.42 11.44
N ASN A 191 -39.62 -1.07 10.20
CA ASN A 191 -38.24 -1.17 9.75
C ASN A 191 -37.41 -0.07 10.43
N VAL A 192 -36.82 -0.40 11.57
CA VAL A 192 -35.58 0.26 12.00
C VAL A 192 -34.50 -0.25 11.06
N VAL A 193 -34.02 0.64 10.18
CA VAL A 193 -32.89 0.39 9.28
C VAL A 193 -31.65 0.22 10.16
N ALA A 194 -31.34 -1.03 10.49
CA ALA A 194 -30.01 -1.43 10.93
C ALA A 194 -29.12 -1.44 9.68
N SER A 195 -28.23 -0.45 9.60
CA SER A 195 -27.18 -0.40 8.59
C SER A 195 -26.31 -1.66 8.68
N PRO A 196 -25.93 -2.28 7.55
CA PRO A 196 -25.04 -3.43 7.56
C PRO A 196 -23.68 -3.06 8.15
N SER A 197 -23.42 -3.70 9.28
CA SER A 197 -22.18 -3.82 10.04
C SER A 197 -20.90 -3.66 9.22
N SER A 198 -20.16 -2.61 9.57
CA SER A 198 -18.71 -2.50 9.34
C SER A 198 -18.01 -3.75 9.88
N PRO A 199 -17.04 -4.34 9.17
CA PRO A 199 -16.23 -5.45 9.67
C PRO A 199 -15.19 -5.03 10.72
N TYR A 200 -15.15 -3.75 11.12
CA TYR A 200 -14.30 -3.28 12.20
C TYR A 200 -15.04 -3.37 13.54
N PRO A 201 -14.45 -4.03 14.56
CA PRO A 201 -15.05 -4.15 15.89
C PRO A 201 -15.20 -2.75 16.49
N SER A 202 -16.41 -2.20 16.41
CA SER A 202 -16.70 -0.80 16.76
C SER A 202 -16.93 -0.59 18.27
N GLN A 203 -16.51 -1.55 19.10
CA GLN A 203 -16.60 -1.47 20.55
C GLN A 203 -15.39 -2.21 21.15
N ILE A 204 -14.20 -1.64 21.00
CA ILE A 204 -13.14 -1.91 21.96
C ILE A 204 -13.52 -1.06 23.17
N ASP A 205 -14.17 -1.67 24.16
CA ASP A 205 -14.37 -1.04 25.46
C ASP A 205 -13.01 -0.50 25.91
N ASN A 206 -12.98 0.80 26.21
CA ASN A 206 -11.77 1.54 26.58
C ASN A 206 -11.40 1.22 28.04
N ASP A 207 -11.43 -0.06 28.39
CA ASP A 207 -11.08 -0.57 29.70
C ASP A 207 -9.59 -0.31 29.91
N TYR A 208 -9.32 0.69 30.74
CA TYR A 208 -7.98 1.10 31.12
C TYR A 208 -7.35 0.00 31.97
N GLN A 209 -6.47 -0.81 31.37
CA GLN A 209 -5.84 -1.95 32.03
C GLN A 209 -4.30 -1.84 31.95
N PRO A 210 -3.69 -0.93 32.74
CA PRO A 210 -2.25 -0.66 32.68
C PRO A 210 -1.39 -1.87 33.11
N ASP A 211 -1.92 -2.77 33.95
CA ASP A 211 -1.22 -3.98 34.36
C ASP A 211 -1.10 -5.01 33.23
N GLU A 212 -2.09 -5.09 32.34
CA GLU A 212 -2.01 -5.94 31.15
C GLU A 212 -1.00 -5.41 30.13
N VAL A 213 -0.99 -4.09 29.92
CA VAL A 213 0.03 -3.42 29.10
C VAL A 213 1.43 -3.65 29.70
N ARG A 214 1.59 -3.54 31.03
CA ARG A 214 2.86 -3.85 31.71
C ARG A 214 3.28 -5.30 31.48
N ALA A 215 2.38 -6.26 31.65
CA ALA A 215 2.66 -7.67 31.44
C ALA A 215 3.09 -7.95 29.99
N PHE A 216 2.40 -7.35 29.02
CA PHE A 216 2.77 -7.42 27.61
C PHE A 216 4.19 -6.87 27.37
N LEU A 217 4.48 -5.66 27.85
CA LEU A 217 5.81 -5.05 27.71
C LEU A 217 6.91 -5.84 28.43
N GLN A 218 6.59 -6.54 29.52
CA GLN A 218 7.53 -7.44 30.21
C GLN A 218 7.79 -8.74 29.44
N SER A 219 6.84 -9.18 28.61
CA SER A 219 6.99 -10.36 27.74
C SER A 219 7.83 -10.11 26.49
N CYS A 220 8.08 -8.84 26.16
CA CYS A 220 9.02 -8.43 25.11
C CYS A 220 10.46 -8.86 25.46
N GLU A 221 11.32 -9.10 24.45
CA GLU A 221 12.72 -9.54 24.63
C GLU A 221 13.76 -8.65 23.89
N PRO A 222 14.28 -7.59 24.51
CA PRO A 222 14.34 -7.42 25.96
C PRO A 222 13.06 -6.87 26.57
N PRO A 223 12.83 -7.11 27.88
CA PRO A 223 11.69 -6.57 28.59
C PRO A 223 11.63 -5.04 28.50
N MET A 224 10.55 -4.53 27.94
CA MET A 224 10.28 -3.11 27.71
C MET A 224 9.46 -2.48 28.84
N GLY A 225 9.33 -3.14 29.99
CA GLY A 225 8.54 -2.65 31.12
C GLY A 225 8.94 -1.24 31.60
N HIS A 226 10.19 -0.82 31.35
CA HIS A 226 10.69 0.53 31.65
C HIS A 226 10.03 1.63 30.79
N LEU A 227 9.46 1.28 29.63
CA LEU A 227 8.76 2.20 28.72
C LEU A 227 7.25 2.32 29.02
N LEU A 228 6.74 1.62 30.05
CA LEU A 228 5.31 1.58 30.36
C LEU A 228 4.66 2.97 30.41
N GLN A 229 5.27 3.93 31.11
CA GLN A 229 4.72 5.28 31.23
C GLN A 229 4.66 6.02 29.89
N THR A 230 5.67 5.80 29.04
CA THR A 230 5.72 6.37 27.69
C THR A 230 4.61 5.81 26.81
N PHE A 231 4.38 4.51 26.84
CA PHE A 231 3.29 3.86 26.09
C PHE A 231 1.91 4.33 26.59
N LEU A 232 1.71 4.44 27.91
CA LEU A 232 0.46 4.94 28.49
C LEU A 232 0.20 6.42 28.13
N ALA A 233 1.24 7.26 28.12
CA ALA A 233 1.16 8.67 27.72
C ALA A 233 0.85 8.83 26.22
N PHE A 234 1.35 7.94 25.37
CA PHE A 234 1.01 7.87 23.95
C PHE A 234 -0.44 7.43 23.70
N GLY A 235 -1.09 6.80 24.70
CA GLY A 235 -2.46 6.31 24.59
C GLY A 235 -2.60 4.79 24.49
N CYS A 236 -1.51 4.03 24.65
CA CYS A 236 -1.52 2.57 24.62
C CYS A 236 -2.05 2.00 25.93
N ARG A 237 -3.38 2.00 26.11
CA ARG A 237 -4.05 1.65 27.37
C ARG A 237 -4.59 0.22 27.41
N ASN A 238 -4.54 -0.47 26.28
CA ASN A 238 -5.14 -1.78 26.08
C ASN A 238 -4.11 -2.73 25.47
N ARG A 239 -4.01 -3.95 26.01
CA ARG A 239 -3.13 -5.00 25.51
C ARG A 239 -3.47 -5.44 24.09
N LEU A 240 -4.76 -5.56 23.76
CA LEU A 240 -5.23 -5.97 22.43
C LEU A 240 -4.74 -5.01 21.33
N PHE A 241 -4.64 -3.72 21.65
CA PHE A 241 -4.08 -2.74 20.72
C PHE A 241 -2.59 -3.01 20.46
N LEU A 242 -1.81 -3.32 21.50
CA LEU A 242 -0.40 -3.63 21.34
C LEU A 242 -0.16 -4.97 20.64
N GLU A 243 -1.05 -5.94 20.83
CA GLU A 243 -1.03 -7.19 20.07
C GLU A 243 -1.33 -6.94 18.59
N ALA A 244 -2.34 -6.13 18.25
CA ALA A 244 -2.63 -5.75 16.87
C ALA A 244 -1.47 -4.97 16.21
N VAL A 245 -0.80 -4.09 16.97
CA VAL A 245 0.42 -3.43 16.51
C VAL A 245 1.53 -4.46 16.30
N ALA A 246 1.69 -5.43 17.20
CA ALA A 246 2.72 -6.48 17.07
C ALA A 246 2.47 -7.44 15.89
N GLU A 247 1.22 -7.56 15.44
CA GLU A 247 0.84 -8.30 14.21
C GLU A 247 1.07 -7.49 12.92
N SER A 248 1.35 -6.19 13.03
CA SER A 248 1.56 -5.31 11.88
C SER A 248 2.93 -5.53 11.22
N ASP A 249 3.12 -4.93 10.04
CA ASP A 249 4.39 -5.01 9.33
C ASP A 249 5.52 -4.34 10.13
N GLN A 250 6.74 -4.85 10.01
CA GLN A 250 7.90 -4.35 10.78
C GLN A 250 8.10 -2.84 10.64
N GLU A 251 7.86 -2.26 9.46
CA GLU A 251 8.00 -0.83 9.22
C GLU A 251 6.95 0.00 10.00
N GLU A 252 5.73 -0.53 10.12
CA GLU A 252 4.64 0.10 10.88
C GLU A 252 4.93 0.02 12.38
N ILE A 253 5.45 -1.12 12.87
CA ILE A 253 5.91 -1.27 14.25
C ILE A 253 7.04 -0.30 14.55
N GLU A 254 8.08 -0.24 13.71
CA GLU A 254 9.21 0.68 13.90
C GLU A 254 8.75 2.15 13.87
N GLY A 255 7.85 2.49 12.95
CA GLY A 255 7.26 3.83 12.85
C GLY A 255 6.41 4.20 14.07
N PHE A 256 5.62 3.25 14.58
CA PHE A 256 4.82 3.41 15.77
C PHE A 256 5.70 3.64 17.01
N ILE A 257 6.69 2.78 17.23
CA ILE A 257 7.59 2.89 18.39
C ILE A 257 8.39 4.19 18.34
N ARG A 258 8.83 4.61 17.15
CA ARG A 258 9.49 5.90 16.97
C ARG A 258 8.60 7.05 17.42
N LYS A 259 7.34 7.07 16.98
CA LYS A 259 6.36 8.09 17.42
C LYS A 259 6.15 8.09 18.93
N VAL A 260 6.04 6.91 19.53
CA VAL A 260 5.91 6.71 20.98
C VAL A 260 7.08 7.34 21.74
N LEU A 261 8.31 7.10 21.27
CA LEU A 261 9.52 7.63 21.89
C LEU A 261 9.72 9.13 21.63
N GLU A 262 9.47 9.60 20.40
CA GLU A 262 9.55 11.02 20.03
C GLU A 262 8.57 11.88 20.85
N GLN A 263 7.34 11.40 21.04
CA GLN A 263 6.36 12.10 21.87
C GLN A 263 6.83 12.21 23.33
N SER A 264 7.51 11.20 23.86
CA SER A 264 8.08 11.26 25.21
C SER A 264 9.27 12.20 25.33
N ALA A 265 10.05 12.37 24.25
CA ALA A 265 11.15 13.33 24.19
C ALA A 265 10.63 14.77 24.13
N SER A 266 9.53 15.01 23.40
CA SER A 266 8.89 16.33 23.33
C SER A 266 8.40 16.86 24.67
N CYS A 267 8.15 15.98 25.66
CA CYS A 267 7.76 16.39 27.01
C CYS A 267 8.96 16.66 27.94
N ARG A 268 10.20 16.41 27.49
CA ARG A 268 11.44 16.63 28.26
C ARG A 268 12.27 17.75 27.61
N GLU A 269 11.71 18.95 27.54
CA GLU A 269 12.48 20.15 27.19
C GLU A 269 13.48 20.50 28.32
N SER A 270 14.63 19.81 28.36
CA SER A 270 15.91 20.30 28.95
C SER A 270 16.99 19.21 29.08
N SER A 271 17.10 18.25 28.15
CA SER A 271 18.20 17.26 28.18
C SER A 271 18.84 17.10 26.80
N SER A 272 20.16 17.11 26.75
CA SER A 272 20.98 17.18 25.54
C SER A 272 20.71 16.03 24.55
N VAL A 273 20.52 16.42 23.28
CA VAL A 273 20.04 15.66 22.11
C VAL A 273 20.79 14.36 21.73
N PRO A 274 22.12 14.19 21.90
CA PRO A 274 22.80 13.02 21.32
C PRO A 274 22.63 11.71 22.09
N GLU A 275 22.21 11.75 23.37
CA GLU A 275 22.07 10.55 24.20
C GLU A 275 20.75 9.79 23.90
N ILE A 276 19.69 10.54 23.59
CA ILE A 276 18.36 10.00 23.24
C ILE A 276 18.40 9.27 21.90
N GLU A 277 19.16 9.78 20.92
CA GLU A 277 19.27 9.16 19.60
C GLU A 277 20.01 7.81 19.67
N LEU A 278 21.04 7.71 20.51
CA LEU A 278 21.79 6.48 20.72
C LEU A 278 20.96 5.42 21.47
N GLU A 279 20.20 5.85 22.48
CA GLU A 279 19.29 4.98 23.24
C GLU A 279 18.13 4.48 22.36
N CYS A 280 17.53 5.33 21.52
CA CYS A 280 16.58 4.94 20.48
C CYS A 280 17.16 3.90 19.52
N ARG A 281 18.39 4.10 19.01
CA ARG A 281 19.04 3.15 18.08
C ARG A 281 19.37 1.82 18.74
N LEU A 282 19.74 1.82 20.02
CA LEU A 282 19.98 0.61 20.81
C LEU A 282 18.69 -0.17 21.08
N GLU A 283 17.60 0.52 21.44
CA GLU A 283 16.30 -0.10 21.70
C GLU A 283 15.63 -0.64 20.41
N VAL A 284 15.74 0.08 19.28
CA VAL A 284 15.30 -0.43 17.97
C VAL A 284 16.10 -1.66 17.54
N THR A 285 17.42 -1.69 17.80
CA THR A 285 18.27 -2.85 17.48
C THR A 285 17.98 -4.04 18.41
N ARG A 286 17.59 -3.77 19.65
CA ARG A 286 17.16 -4.77 20.63
C ARG A 286 15.80 -5.39 20.27
N MET A 287 14.84 -4.58 19.81
CA MET A 287 13.53 -5.06 19.33
C MET A 287 13.59 -5.91 18.05
N LYS A 288 14.61 -5.71 17.20
CA LYS A 288 14.86 -6.60 16.05
C LYS A 288 15.09 -8.07 16.44
N ARG A 289 15.46 -8.35 17.69
CA ARG A 289 15.55 -9.73 18.21
C ARG A 289 14.19 -10.27 18.67
N ILE A 290 13.29 -9.42 19.16
CA ILE A 290 11.92 -9.76 19.57
C ILE A 290 11.11 -10.28 18.39
N ILE A 291 11.11 -9.54 17.28
CA ILE A 291 10.32 -9.88 16.08
C ILE A 291 10.84 -11.19 15.47
N ASN A 292 12.16 -11.39 15.44
CA ASN A 292 12.76 -12.63 14.96
C ASN A 292 12.44 -13.84 15.86
N TYR A 293 12.28 -13.64 17.17
CA TYR A 293 11.98 -14.71 18.12
C TYR A 293 10.47 -15.04 18.18
N LEU A 294 9.59 -14.03 18.12
CA LEU A 294 8.14 -14.23 18.02
C LEU A 294 7.77 -14.94 16.72
N ASN A 295 8.41 -14.61 15.59
CA ASN A 295 8.28 -15.35 14.34
C ASN A 295 8.81 -16.79 14.43
N HIS A 296 9.80 -17.05 15.29
CA HIS A 296 10.30 -18.40 15.53
C HIS A 296 9.34 -19.23 16.41
N LEU A 297 8.67 -18.61 17.38
CA LEU A 297 7.71 -19.27 18.27
C LEU A 297 6.37 -19.59 17.58
N THR A 298 5.88 -18.73 16.69
CA THR A 298 4.71 -19.04 15.85
C THR A 298 4.99 -20.19 14.87
N TYR A 299 6.22 -20.28 14.35
CA TYR A 299 6.64 -21.37 13.47
C TYR A 299 6.69 -22.74 14.18
N PHE A 300 7.00 -22.78 15.48
CA PHE A 300 7.01 -24.04 16.25
C PHE A 300 5.63 -24.48 16.73
N ASN A 301 4.70 -23.55 16.97
CA ASN A 301 3.33 -23.88 17.39
C ASN A 301 2.44 -24.46 16.27
N THR A 302 2.86 -24.35 15.01
CA THR A 302 2.14 -24.92 13.86
C THR A 302 2.56 -26.36 13.50
N ILE A 303 3.57 -26.94 14.16
CA ILE A 303 4.15 -28.24 13.75
C ILE A 303 3.62 -29.43 14.59
N ASP A 304 3.00 -29.20 15.74
CA ASP A 304 2.54 -30.27 16.66
C ASP A 304 1.02 -30.21 16.97
N THR A 305 0.18 -30.08 15.94
CA THR A 305 -1.24 -30.50 16.05
C THR A 305 -1.47 -31.70 15.14
N PRO A 306 -1.68 -32.91 15.70
CA PRO A 306 -2.00 -34.12 14.93
C PRO A 306 -3.39 -34.06 14.30
#